data_AF-A0A2E1AAZ0-F1
#
_entry.id   AF-A0A2E1AAZ0-F1
#
_cell.length_a   1.000
_cell.length_b   1.000
_cell.length_c   1.000
_cell.angle_alpha   90.00
_cell.angle_beta   90.00
_cell.angle_gamma   90.00
#
_symmetry.space_group_name_H-M   'P 1'
#
loop_
_entity.id
_entity.type
_entity.pdbx_description
1 polymer ?
#
loop_
_entity_poly.entity_id
_entity_poly.type
_entity_poly.pdbx_seq_one_letter_code
_entity_poly.pdbx_strand_id
1 'polypeptide(L)' 'MDLSTVSDKHINELEQQATALLKTLRTAKLQEHEAYAVLQALEQEVGQARRDRFDEQNPEYRGF' A
#
# COMPACT_ATOMS: atom_id res chain seq x y z
N MET A 1 9.32 1.28 5.37
CA MET A 1 9.72 -0.12 5.67
C MET A 1 10.58 -0.65 4.50
N ASP A 2 11.50 -1.61 4.66
CA ASP A 2 12.17 -2.21 3.50
C ASP A 2 11.26 -3.26 2.84
N LEU A 3 10.59 -2.84 1.76
CA LEU A 3 9.68 -3.69 1.00
C LEU A 3 10.38 -4.45 -0.13
N SER A 4 11.68 -4.26 -0.37
CA SER A 4 12.39 -4.87 -1.51
C SER A 4 12.48 -6.39 -1.43
N THR A 5 12.48 -6.94 -0.21
CA THR A 5 12.64 -8.39 0.06
C THR A 5 11.33 -9.14 0.29
N VAL A 6 10.20 -8.42 0.38
CA VAL A 6 8.87 -9.00 0.61
C VAL A 6 8.35 -9.64 -0.69
N SER A 7 7.61 -10.75 -0.64
CA SER A 7 7.05 -11.33 -1.87
C SER A 7 5.87 -10.51 -2.41
N ASP A 8 5.61 -10.57 -3.72
CA ASP A 8 4.47 -9.86 -4.35
C ASP A 8 3.14 -10.21 -3.70
N LYS A 9 2.98 -11.50 -3.33
CA LYS A 9 1.80 -11.97 -2.61
C LYS A 9 1.61 -11.21 -1.29
N HIS A 10 2.65 -11.10 -0.48
CA HIS A 10 2.57 -10.40 0.81
C HIS A 10 2.38 -8.88 0.64
N ILE A 11 2.95 -8.27 -0.41
CA ILE A 11 2.69 -6.86 -0.75
C ILE A 11 1.21 -6.65 -1.07
N ASN A 12 0.63 -7.49 -1.93
CA ASN A 12 -0.78 -7.41 -2.29
C ASN A 12 -1.70 -7.63 -1.08
N GLU A 13 -1.38 -8.60 -0.22
CA GLU A 13 -2.13 -8.84 1.01
C GLU A 13 -2.05 -7.64 1.97
N LEU A 14 -0.88 -7.02 2.10
CA LEU A 14 -0.67 -5.85 2.95
C LEU A 14 -1.44 -4.62 2.43
N GLU A 15 -1.44 -4.38 1.11
CA GLU A 15 -2.23 -3.30 0.47
C GLU A 15 -3.72 -3.49 0.73
N GLN A 16 -4.23 -4.72 0.57
CA GLN A 16 -5.64 -5.06 0.83
C GLN A 16 -6.01 -4.84 2.29
N GLN A 17 -5.18 -5.27 3.23
CA GLN A 17 -5.42 -5.11 4.66
C GLN A 17 -5.38 -3.64 5.08
N ALA A 18 -4.39 -2.87 4.63
CA ALA A 18 -4.27 -1.44 4.90
C ALA A 18 -5.50 -0.67 4.38
N THR A 19 -5.92 -0.96 3.15
CA THR A 19 -7.11 -0.37 2.53
C THR A 19 -8.40 -0.70 3.30
N ALA A 20 -8.57 -1.97 3.69
CA ALA A 20 -9.72 -2.42 4.45
C ALA A 20 -9.80 -1.75 5.83
N LEU A 21 -8.65 -1.58 6.49
CA LEU A 21 -8.57 -0.94 7.80
C LEU A 21 -8.83 0.57 7.71
N LEU A 22 -8.26 1.27 6.71
CA LEU A 22 -8.58 2.67 6.43
C LEU A 22 -10.07 2.90 6.18
N LYS A 23 -10.72 2.01 5.40
CA LYS A 23 -12.16 2.06 5.16
C LYS A 23 -12.97 1.86 6.44
N THR A 24 -12.54 0.94 7.29
CA THR A 24 -13.15 0.70 8.61
C THR A 24 -13.03 1.94 9.49
N LEU A 25 -11.83 2.54 9.60
CA LEU A 25 -11.60 3.76 10.37
C LEU A 25 -12.44 4.93 9.86
N ARG A 26 -12.52 5.10 8.52
CA ARG A 26 -13.36 6.13 7.90
C ARG A 26 -14.84 5.94 8.26
N THR A 27 -15.32 4.70 8.24
CA THR A 27 -16.71 4.36 8.58
C THR A 27 -17.00 4.62 10.06
N ALA A 28 -16.02 4.34 10.93
CA ALA A 28 -16.07 4.62 12.36
C ALA A 28 -15.86 6.11 12.72
N LYS A 29 -15.63 6.99 11.73
CA LYS A 29 -15.30 8.41 11.91
C LYS A 29 -14.03 8.65 12.75
N LEU A 30 -13.04 7.78 12.60
CA LEU A 30 -11.75 7.83 13.31
C LEU A 30 -10.61 8.36 12.42
N GLN A 31 -10.89 9.28 11.49
CA GLN A 31 -9.88 9.83 10.59
C GLN A 31 -8.83 10.68 11.31
N GLU A 32 -9.18 11.26 12.46
CA GLU A 32 -8.26 12.06 13.29
C GLU A 32 -7.38 11.19 14.21
N HIS A 33 -7.61 9.87 14.24
CA HIS A 33 -6.80 8.95 15.01
C HIS A 33 -5.41 8.83 14.38
N GLU A 34 -4.35 8.81 15.19
CA GLU A 34 -2.95 8.70 14.75
C GLU A 34 -2.71 7.52 13.79
N ALA A 35 -3.36 6.39 14.04
CA ALA A 35 -3.29 5.20 13.20
C ALA A 35 -3.79 5.45 11.76
N TYR A 36 -4.70 6.40 11.53
CA TYR A 36 -5.19 6.70 10.19
C TYR A 36 -4.07 7.26 9.29
N ALA A 37 -3.29 8.20 9.81
CA ALA A 37 -2.15 8.77 9.08
C ALA A 37 -1.06 7.72 8.83
N VAL A 38 -0.78 6.87 9.82
CA VAL A 38 0.20 5.77 9.69
C VAL A 38 -0.25 4.76 8.62
N LEU A 39 -1.52 4.36 8.62
CA LEU A 39 -2.06 3.42 7.64
C LEU A 39 -2.13 4.02 6.24
N GLN A 40 -2.39 5.32 6.13
CA GLN A 40 -2.37 6.02 4.86
C GLN A 40 -0.95 6.07 4.27
N ALA A 41 0.06 6.36 5.09
CA ALA A 41 1.45 6.29 4.65
C ALA A 41 1.85 4.87 4.23
N LEU A 42 1.43 3.85 4.99
CA LEU A 42 1.67 2.46 4.65
C LEU A 42 1.02 2.06 3.32
N GLU A 43 -0.23 2.44 3.08
CA GLU A 43 -0.93 2.17 1.82
C GLU A 43 -0.21 2.80 0.61
N GLN A 44 0.30 4.02 0.77
CA GLN A 44 1.10 4.68 -0.27
C GLN A 44 2.44 3.98 -0.52
N GLU A 45 3.19 3.62 0.54
CA GLU A 45 4.46 2.91 0.42
C GLU A 45 4.29 1.57 -0.31
N VAL A 46 3.26 0.80 0.07
CA VAL A 46 2.98 -0.53 -0.52
C VAL A 46 2.50 -0.40 -1.96
N GLY A 47 1.62 0.57 -2.24
CA GLY A 47 1.16 0.85 -3.61
C GLY A 47 2.30 1.29 -4.53
N GLN A 48 3.25 2.08 -4.02
CA GLN A 48 4.45 2.45 -4.78
C GLN A 48 5.33 1.22 -5.05
N ALA A 49 5.63 0.41 -4.03
CA ALA A 49 6.44 -0.79 -4.19
C ALA A 49 5.82 -1.78 -5.20
N ARG A 50 4.49 -1.90 -5.23
CA ARG A 50 3.78 -2.71 -6.23
C ARG A 50 3.94 -2.16 -7.64
N ARG A 51 3.85 -0.84 -7.83
CA ARG A 51 4.06 -0.19 -9.14
C ARG A 51 5.50 -0.36 -9.62
N ASP A 52 6.47 -0.10 -8.76
CA ASP A 52 7.90 -0.22 -9.12
C ASP A 52 8.23 -1.64 -9.60
N ARG A 53 7.69 -2.66 -8.94
CA ARG A 53 7.86 -4.06 -9.35
C ARG A 53 7.15 -4.40 -10.65
N PHE A 54 5.95 -3.86 -10.85
CA PHE A 54 5.23 -4.05 -12.11
C PHE A 54 6.03 -3.46 -13.27
N ASP A 55 6.57 -2.26 -13.10
CA ASP A 55 7.42 -1.57 -14.08
C ASP A 55 8.77 -2.28 -14.31
N GLU A 56 9.36 -2.87 -13.27
CA GLU A 56 10.56 -3.72 -13.40
C GLU A 56 10.28 -5.00 -14.21
N GLN A 57 9.13 -5.62 -14.00
CA GLN A 57 8.72 -6.84 -14.71
C GLN A 57 8.20 -6.54 -16.13
N ASN A 58 7.71 -5.33 -16.38
CA ASN A 58 7.12 -4.92 -17.67
C ASN A 58 7.71 -3.56 -18.11
N PRO A 59 8.95 -3.55 -18.64
CA PRO A 59 9.66 -2.33 -18.98
C PRO A 59 8.95 -1.46 -20.03
N GLU A 60 8.06 -2.06 -20.83
CA GLU A 60 7.23 -1.36 -21.82
C GLU A 60 6.22 -0.37 -21.23
N TYR A 61 5.91 -0.45 -19.93
CA TYR A 61 4.96 0.44 -19.24
C TYR A 61 5.63 1.51 -18.37
N ARG A 62 6.97 1.58 -18.35
CA ARG A 62 7.71 2.56 -17.53
C ARG A 62 7.36 3.99 -17.94
N GLY A 63 6.61 4.71 -17.08
CA GLY A 63 6.32 6.14 -17.24
C GLY A 63 4.98 6.51 -17.87
N PHE A 64 4.03 5.57 -18.01
CA PHE A 64 2.63 5.85 -18.34
C PHE A 64 1.72 5.95 -17.11
#